data_AF-A0A7I7X2I1-F1
#
_entry.id   AF-A0A7I7X2I1-F1
#
_cell.length_a   1.000
_cell.length_b   1.000
_cell.length_c   1.000
_cell.angle_alpha   90.00
_cell.angle_beta   90.00
_cell.angle_gamma   90.00
#
_symmetry.space_group_name_H-M   'P 1'
#
loop_
_entity.id
_entity.type
_entity.pdbx_description
1 polymer ?
#
loop_
_entity_poly.entity_id
_entity_poly.type
_entity_poly.pdbx_seq_one_letter_code
_entity_poly.pdbx_strand_id
1 'polypeptide(L)'
;MTTAAKVRCGVYAAIAVAALIATWSQNLAYNGTDLSFSRFLPDTAVTPASRSITADILLLGLSATVLMVTEARKHNVRFVWAYIFGGFVTAISFTFPLFLIARERRLAAEGASAPRLGALDTALLAVFTLVVVALTLWVDTR
;
A
#
# COMPACT_ATOMS: atom_id res chain seq x y z
N MET A 1 12.07 13.14 -15.80
CA MET A 1 11.03 13.15 -14.73
C MET A 1 10.95 14.53 -14.13
N THR A 2 9.74 15.09 -14.02
CA THR A 2 9.48 16.39 -13.37
C THR A 2 9.72 16.31 -11.86
N THR A 3 9.94 17.44 -11.19
CA THR A 3 10.13 17.51 -9.73
C THR A 3 8.92 16.93 -8.98
N ALA A 4 7.70 17.21 -9.45
CA ALA A 4 6.47 16.67 -8.86
C ALA A 4 6.41 15.14 -8.93
N ALA A 5 6.80 14.52 -10.05
CA ALA A 5 6.85 13.06 -10.18
C ALA A 5 7.87 12.43 -9.22
N LYS A 6 9.02 13.09 -9.00
CA LYS A 6 10.02 12.64 -8.02
C LYS A 6 9.47 12.69 -6.59
N VAL A 7 8.75 13.76 -6.24
CA VAL A 7 8.12 13.89 -4.92
C VAL A 7 7.08 12.79 -4.70
N ARG A 8 6.21 12.50 -5.68
CA ARG A 8 5.23 11.40 -5.59
C ARG A 8 5.91 10.05 -5.39
N CYS A 9 6.95 9.75 -6.17
CA CYS A 9 7.73 8.53 -5.97
C CYS A 9 8.33 8.45 -4.55
N GLY A 10 8.85 9.56 -4.03
CA GLY A 10 9.37 9.65 -2.66
C GLY A 10 8.30 9.39 -1.61
N VAL A 11 7.11 9.97 -1.75
CA VAL A 11 5.97 9.73 -0.85
C VAL A 11 5.54 8.27 -0.88
N TYR A 12 5.38 7.68 -2.07
CA TYR A 12 5.03 6.25 -2.18
C TYR A 12 6.11 5.34 -1.59
N ALA A 13 7.39 5.69 -1.74
CA ALA A 13 8.47 4.94 -1.13
C ALA A 13 8.44 5.02 0.39
N ALA A 14 8.19 6.20 0.95
CA ALA A 14 8.03 6.39 2.39
C ALA A 14 6.84 5.59 2.94
N ILE A 15 5.69 5.63 2.25
CA ILE A 15 4.51 4.83 2.61
C ILE A 15 4.83 3.34 2.56
N ALA A 16 5.52 2.87 1.50
CA ALA A 16 5.92 1.47 1.38
C ALA A 16 6.78 1.03 2.57
N VAL A 17 7.82 1.80 2.90
CA VAL A 17 8.73 1.48 4.02
C VAL A 17 7.98 1.48 5.35
N ALA A 18 7.15 2.49 5.61
CA ALA A 18 6.37 2.55 6.85
C ALA A 18 5.37 1.38 6.96
N ALA A 19 4.67 1.06 5.87
CA ALA A 19 3.75 -0.06 5.83
C ALA A 19 4.46 -1.40 6.02
N LEU A 20 5.64 -1.58 5.42
CA LEU A 20 6.44 -2.78 5.60
C LEU A 20 6.84 -2.95 7.06
N ILE A 21 7.35 -1.90 7.70
CA ILE A 21 7.76 -1.93 9.11
C ILE A 21 6.56 -2.26 10.00
N ALA A 22 5.44 -1.54 9.85
CA ALA A 22 4.26 -1.72 10.70
C ALA A 22 3.55 -3.07 10.52
N THR A 23 3.59 -3.65 9.32
CA THR A 23 2.96 -4.97 9.08
C THR A 23 3.89 -6.11 9.45
N TRP A 24 5.20 -5.99 9.21
CA TRP A 24 6.16 -7.03 9.53
C TRP A 24 6.54 -7.07 11.01
N SER A 25 6.53 -5.94 11.74
CA SER A 25 6.69 -5.95 13.21
C SER A 25 5.65 -6.89 13.85
N GLN A 26 4.40 -6.75 13.41
CA GLN A 26 3.26 -7.52 13.92
C GLN A 26 3.26 -8.96 13.42
N ASN A 27 3.56 -9.21 12.14
CA ASN A 27 3.67 -10.58 11.62
C ASN A 27 4.78 -11.38 12.32
N LEU A 28 5.94 -10.77 12.58
CA LEU A 28 7.02 -11.42 13.32
C LEU A 28 6.64 -11.67 14.78
N ALA A 29 5.95 -10.73 15.42
CA ALA A 29 5.46 -10.93 16.79
C ALA A 29 4.43 -12.07 16.88
N TYR A 30 3.59 -12.23 15.86
CA TYR A 30 2.53 -13.23 15.83
C TYR A 30 3.03 -14.64 15.46
N ASN A 31 3.80 -14.78 14.36
CA ASN A 31 4.22 -16.10 13.84
C ASN A 31 5.70 -16.45 14.11
N GLY A 32 6.51 -15.52 14.64
CA GLY A 32 7.95 -15.69 14.71
C GLY A 32 8.57 -15.78 13.32
N THR A 33 9.20 -16.92 12.99
CA THR A 33 9.77 -17.20 11.67
C THR A 33 8.85 -18.01 10.76
N ASP A 34 7.66 -18.41 11.23
CA ASP A 34 6.69 -19.14 10.41
C ASP A 34 5.97 -18.16 9.46
N LEU A 35 5.98 -18.46 8.16
CA LEU A 35 5.32 -17.65 7.14
C LEU A 35 3.97 -18.24 6.72
N SER A 36 3.47 -19.26 7.43
CA SER A 36 2.20 -19.90 7.10
C SER A 36 0.99 -19.03 7.44
N PHE A 37 0.14 -18.81 6.44
CA PHE A 37 -1.16 -18.14 6.61
C PHE A 37 -2.24 -19.02 7.26
N SER A 38 -1.96 -20.30 7.50
CA SER A 38 -2.96 -21.27 7.97
C SER A 38 -3.50 -20.96 9.36
N ARG A 39 -2.73 -20.26 10.21
CA ARG A 39 -3.16 -19.80 11.54
C ARG A 39 -3.60 -18.34 11.54
N PHE A 40 -2.90 -17.51 10.75
CA PHE A 40 -3.18 -16.08 10.65
C PHE A 40 -4.61 -15.80 10.20
N LEU A 41 -5.09 -16.46 9.14
CA LEU A 41 -6.39 -16.14 8.55
C LEU A 41 -7.59 -16.51 9.45
N PRO A 42 -7.62 -17.67 10.12
CA PRO A 42 -8.64 -17.95 11.15
C PRO A 42 -8.62 -16.95 12.31
N ASP A 43 -7.43 -16.55 12.78
CA ASP A 43 -7.28 -15.68 13.94
C ASP A 43 -7.70 -14.23 13.64
N THR A 44 -7.48 -13.75 12.42
CA THR A 44 -8.04 -12.45 11.98
C THR A 44 -9.56 -12.50 11.82
N ALA A 45 -10.21 -13.65 11.95
CA ALA A 45 -11.66 -13.84 11.86
C ALA A 45 -12.32 -14.24 13.19
N VAL A 46 -11.68 -14.03 14.35
CA VAL A 46 -12.27 -14.43 15.65
C VAL A 46 -13.38 -13.48 16.11
N THR A 47 -13.17 -12.17 16.05
CA THR A 47 -14.13 -11.16 16.55
C THR A 47 -14.88 -10.47 15.41
N PRO A 48 -16.05 -9.86 15.66
CA PRO A 48 -16.71 -9.04 14.65
C PRO A 48 -15.82 -7.92 14.11
N ALA A 49 -15.02 -7.28 14.96
CA ALA A 49 -14.09 -6.22 14.56
C ALA A 49 -12.97 -6.75 13.64
N SER A 50 -12.35 -7.87 14.00
CA SER A 50 -11.26 -8.46 13.19
C SER A 50 -11.78 -8.99 11.86
N ARG A 51 -12.98 -9.59 11.83
CA ARG A 51 -13.67 -10.01 10.60
C ARG A 51 -13.93 -8.83 9.67
N SER A 52 -14.40 -7.71 10.23
CA SER A 52 -14.67 -6.49 9.46
C SER A 52 -13.40 -5.97 8.80
N ILE A 53 -12.30 -5.84 9.55
CA ILE A 53 -11.02 -5.36 9.00
C ILE A 53 -10.44 -6.35 7.97
N THR A 54 -10.56 -7.65 8.21
CA THR A 54 -10.11 -8.68 7.26
C THR A 54 -10.90 -8.62 5.96
N ALA A 55 -12.22 -8.48 6.02
CA ALA A 55 -13.04 -8.32 4.82
C ALA A 55 -12.72 -7.03 4.06
N ASP A 56 -12.56 -5.92 4.80
CA ASP A 56 -12.21 -4.61 4.22
C ASP A 56 -10.88 -4.67 3.45
N ILE A 57 -9.82 -5.22 4.06
CA ILE A 57 -8.50 -5.29 3.39
C ILE A 57 -8.51 -6.24 2.18
N LEU A 58 -9.30 -7.31 2.21
CA LEU A 58 -9.45 -8.22 1.06
C LEU A 58 -10.16 -7.52 -0.12
N LEU A 59 -11.23 -6.78 0.15
CA LEU A 59 -11.97 -6.04 -0.88
C LEU A 59 -11.18 -4.84 -1.42
N LEU A 60 -10.47 -4.12 -0.56
CA LEU A 60 -9.52 -3.10 -0.95
C LEU A 60 -8.41 -3.69 -1.83
N GLY A 61 -7.88 -4.85 -1.43
CA GLY A 61 -6.88 -5.61 -2.17
C GLY A 61 -7.34 -6.04 -3.56
N LEU A 62 -8.59 -6.48 -3.67
CA LEU A 62 -9.21 -6.81 -4.96
C LEU A 62 -9.30 -5.57 -5.86
N SER A 63 -9.77 -4.45 -5.32
CA SER A 63 -9.87 -3.18 -6.05
C SER A 63 -8.50 -2.68 -6.51
N ALA A 64 -7.50 -2.74 -5.62
CA ALA A 64 -6.10 -2.42 -5.94
C ALA A 64 -5.55 -3.34 -7.03
N THR A 65 -5.83 -4.64 -6.98
CA THR A 65 -5.40 -5.61 -8.00
C THR A 65 -5.99 -5.30 -9.37
N VAL A 66 -7.28 -4.96 -9.44
CA VAL A 66 -7.92 -4.53 -10.69
C VAL A 66 -7.24 -3.29 -11.27
N LEU A 67 -6.95 -2.28 -10.43
CA LEU A 67 -6.22 -1.08 -10.86
C LEU A 67 -4.80 -1.44 -11.33
N MET A 68 -4.09 -2.30 -10.60
CA MET A 68 -2.73 -2.70 -10.94
C MET A 68 -2.70 -3.38 -12.31
N VAL A 69 -3.60 -4.32 -12.57
CA VAL A 69 -3.66 -5.04 -13.84
C VAL A 69 -4.02 -4.10 -14.99
N THR A 70 -5.05 -3.27 -14.83
CA THR A 70 -5.50 -2.36 -15.90
C THR A 70 -4.43 -1.32 -16.25
N GLU A 71 -3.84 -0.67 -15.25
CA GLU A 71 -2.80 0.34 -15.47
C GLU A 71 -1.47 -0.28 -15.94
N ALA A 72 -1.14 -1.50 -15.51
CA ALA A 72 0.02 -2.21 -16.01
C ALA A 72 -0.08 -2.51 -17.51
N ARG A 73 -1.28 -2.89 -17.98
CA ARG A 73 -1.53 -3.14 -19.41
C ARG A 73 -1.51 -1.83 -20.20
N LYS A 74 -2.08 -0.76 -19.64
CA LYS A 74 -2.11 0.56 -20.28
C LYS A 74 -0.72 1.19 -20.45
N HIS A 75 0.11 1.14 -19.42
CA HIS A 75 1.42 1.82 -19.37
C HIS A 75 2.62 0.86 -19.52
N ASN A 76 2.37 -0.37 -19.97
CA ASN A 76 3.39 -1.41 -20.18
C ASN A 76 4.32 -1.61 -18.95
N VAL A 77 3.73 -1.65 -17.75
CA VAL A 77 4.44 -2.00 -16.52
C VAL A 77 4.68 -3.52 -16.51
N ARG A 78 5.95 -3.93 -16.53
CA ARG A 78 6.34 -5.34 -16.48
C ARG A 78 6.09 -5.94 -15.08
N PHE A 79 5.83 -7.25 -15.04
CA PHE A 79 5.74 -8.05 -13.81
C PHE A 79 4.64 -7.66 -12.81
N VAL A 80 3.47 -7.19 -13.27
CA VAL A 80 2.34 -6.84 -12.37
C VAL A 80 1.99 -7.97 -11.39
N TRP A 81 2.02 -9.22 -11.85
CA TRP A 81 1.75 -10.39 -11.02
C TRP A 81 2.78 -10.59 -9.90
N ALA A 82 4.04 -10.18 -10.08
CA ALA A 82 5.03 -10.23 -9.01
C ALA A 82 4.66 -9.28 -7.86
N TYR A 83 4.05 -8.12 -8.15
CA TYR A 83 3.54 -7.22 -7.13
C TYR A 83 2.30 -7.78 -6.43
N ILE A 84 1.41 -8.45 -7.18
CA ILE A 84 0.19 -9.07 -6.64
C ILE A 84 0.57 -10.22 -5.70
N PHE A 85 1.39 -11.16 -6.17
CA PHE A 85 1.88 -12.26 -5.34
C PHE A 85 2.74 -11.76 -4.18
N GLY A 86 3.59 -10.76 -4.41
CA GLY A 86 4.32 -10.09 -3.34
C GLY A 86 3.38 -9.52 -2.28
N GLY A 87 2.23 -8.95 -2.67
CA GLY A 87 1.23 -8.41 -1.75
C GLY A 87 0.63 -9.46 -0.83
N PHE A 88 0.41 -10.69 -1.34
CA PHE A 88 -0.02 -11.82 -0.52
C PHE A 88 1.06 -12.30 0.44
N VAL A 89 2.35 -12.20 0.08
CA VAL A 89 3.46 -12.65 0.93
C VAL A 89 3.85 -11.61 1.98
N THR A 90 3.86 -10.33 1.61
CA THR A 90 4.37 -9.25 2.49
C THR A 90 3.24 -8.45 3.12
N ALA A 91 2.45 -7.77 2.30
CA ALA A 91 1.31 -6.90 2.63
C ALA A 91 0.97 -6.09 1.37
N ILE A 92 -0.31 -5.98 1.04
CA ILE A 92 -0.78 -5.13 -0.07
C ILE A 92 -0.40 -3.66 0.14
N SER A 93 -0.42 -3.18 1.39
CA SER A 93 -0.04 -1.82 1.76
C SER A 93 1.43 -1.48 1.47
N PHE A 94 2.29 -2.49 1.26
CA PHE A 94 3.68 -2.31 0.80
C PHE A 94 3.81 -2.42 -0.72
N THR A 95 3.25 -3.47 -1.32
CA THR A 95 3.45 -3.74 -2.76
C THR A 95 2.65 -2.81 -3.66
N PHE A 96 1.50 -2.32 -3.19
CA PHE A 96 0.69 -1.37 -3.95
C PHE A 96 1.42 -0.02 -4.17
N PRO A 97 2.00 0.64 -3.15
CA PRO A 97 2.85 1.81 -3.38
C PRO A 97 4.05 1.55 -4.29
N LEU A 98 4.69 0.38 -4.22
CA LEU A 98 5.78 0.02 -5.14
C LEU A 98 5.30 -0.05 -6.60
N PHE A 99 4.10 -0.58 -6.83
CA PHE A 99 3.47 -0.55 -8.14
C PHE A 99 3.18 0.89 -8.59
N LEU A 100 2.69 1.76 -7.70
CA LEU A 100 2.46 3.17 -8.02
C LEU A 100 3.74 3.89 -8.45
N ILE A 101 4.90 3.58 -7.84
CA ILE A 101 6.21 4.10 -8.27
C ILE A 101 6.54 3.61 -9.70
N ALA A 102 6.37 2.32 -9.98
CA ALA A 102 6.64 1.77 -11.30
C ALA A 102 5.75 2.40 -12.39
N ARG A 103 4.47 2.60 -12.06
CA ARG A 103 3.49 3.29 -12.90
C ARG A 103 3.87 4.76 -13.13
N GLU A 104 4.20 5.49 -12.07
CA GLU A 104 4.58 6.91 -12.12
C GLU A 104 5.80 7.14 -13.02
N ARG A 105 6.77 6.22 -12.99
CA ARG A 105 7.93 6.26 -13.89
C ARG A 105 7.56 6.09 -15.36
N ARG A 106 6.56 5.27 -15.68
CA ARG A 106 6.06 5.09 -17.06
C ARG A 106 5.28 6.32 -17.52
N LEU A 107 4.37 6.82 -16.69
CA LEU A 107 3.65 8.07 -16.96
C LEU A 107 4.59 9.25 -17.21
N ALA A 108 5.64 9.36 -16.39
CA ALA A 108 6.64 10.42 -16.57
C ALA A 108 7.49 10.24 -17.84
N ALA A 109 7.63 9.02 -18.36
CA ALA A 109 8.31 8.75 -19.64
C ALA A 109 7.40 9.08 -20.83
N GLU A 110 6.09 8.91 -20.68
CA GLU A 110 5.06 9.27 -21.67
C GLU A 110 4.74 10.78 -21.69
N GLY A 111 5.41 11.59 -20.85
CA GLY A 111 5.20 13.03 -20.79
C GLY A 111 3.88 13.45 -20.14
N ALA A 112 3.23 12.55 -19.39
CA ALA A 112 1.96 12.84 -18.75
C ALA A 112 2.12 13.97 -17.70
N SER A 113 1.31 15.02 -17.85
CA SER A 113 1.24 16.12 -16.89
C SER A 113 0.47 15.72 -15.65
N ALA A 114 1.07 15.92 -14.47
CA ALA A 114 0.41 15.70 -13.21
C ALA A 114 -0.65 16.78 -12.94
N PRO A 115 -1.82 16.44 -12.38
CA PRO A 115 -2.75 17.43 -11.86
C PRO A 115 -2.07 18.27 -10.76
N ARG A 116 -2.32 19.58 -10.76
CA ARG A 116 -1.95 20.46 -9.64
C ARG A 116 -2.98 20.30 -8.53
N LEU A 117 -2.53 19.92 -7.34
CA LEU A 117 -3.38 19.86 -6.14
C LEU A 117 -3.64 21.28 -5.64
N GLY A 118 -4.88 21.55 -5.20
CA GLY A 118 -5.20 22.81 -4.52
C GLY A 118 -4.51 22.91 -3.17
N ALA A 119 -4.42 24.14 -2.64
CA ALA A 119 -3.89 24.37 -1.29
C ALA A 119 -4.73 23.65 -0.22
N LEU A 120 -6.06 23.63 -0.41
CA LEU A 120 -6.99 22.91 0.47
C LEU A 120 -6.72 21.39 0.44
N ASP A 121 -6.64 20.79 -0.74
CA ASP A 121 -6.35 19.35 -0.88
C ASP A 121 -5.03 18.98 -0.23
N THR A 122 -4.01 19.84 -0.40
CA THR A 122 -2.70 19.65 0.20
C THR A 122 -2.77 19.71 1.73
N ALA A 123 -3.48 20.68 2.30
CA ALA A 123 -3.66 20.80 3.74
C ALA A 123 -4.45 19.60 4.32
N LEU A 124 -5.54 19.20 3.67
CA LEU A 124 -6.35 18.05 4.07
C LEU A 124 -5.53 16.75 4.02
N LEU A 125 -4.73 16.55 2.98
CA LEU A 125 -3.84 15.39 2.86
C LEU A 125 -2.78 15.37 3.96
N ALA A 126 -2.20 16.53 4.30
CA ALA A 126 -1.22 16.62 5.38
C ALA A 126 -1.82 16.24 6.73
N VAL A 127 -3.00 16.79 7.05
CA VAL A 127 -3.72 16.45 8.30
C VAL A 127 -4.09 14.97 8.32
N PHE A 128 -4.64 14.44 7.23
CA PHE A 128 -5.00 13.03 7.12
C PHE A 128 -3.79 12.12 7.30
N THR A 129 -2.64 12.48 6.72
CA THR A 129 -1.38 11.74 6.88
C THR A 129 -0.95 11.69 8.34
N LEU A 130 -0.98 12.82 9.05
CA LEU A 130 -0.62 12.88 10.47
C LEU A 130 -1.54 12.00 11.32
N VAL A 131 -2.86 12.02 11.05
CA VAL A 131 -3.83 11.17 11.75
C VAL A 131 -3.54 9.69 11.50
N VAL A 132 -3.31 9.29 10.24
CA VAL A 132 -3.00 7.90 9.90
C VAL A 132 -1.71 7.43 10.55
N VAL A 133 -0.67 8.25 10.56
CA VAL A 133 0.61 7.92 11.24
C VAL A 133 0.38 7.75 12.74
N ALA A 134 -0.32 8.68 13.38
CA ALA A 134 -0.62 8.60 14.82
C ALA A 134 -1.42 7.35 15.17
N LEU A 135 -2.46 7.02 14.38
CA LEU A 135 -3.26 5.81 14.57
C LEU A 135 -2.43 4.54 14.35
N THR A 136 -1.56 4.51 13.34
CA THR A 136 -0.68 3.37 13.07
C THR A 136 0.26 3.11 14.24
N LEU A 137 0.89 4.17 14.77
CA LEU A 137 1.77 4.06 15.94
C LEU A 137 1.00 3.64 17.21
N TRP A 138 -0.23 4.12 17.39
CA TRP A 138 -1.06 3.72 18.51
C TRP A 138 -1.46 2.24 18.45
N VAL A 139 -1.75 1.72 17.26
CA VAL A 139 -2.02 0.29 17.05
C VAL A 139 -0.77 -0.55 17.28
N ASP A 140 0.39 -0.10 16.80
CA ASP A 140 1.66 -0.83 16.90
C ASP A 140 2.19 -0.92 18.36
N THR A 141 1.76 0.00 19.24
CA THR A 141 2.20 0.10 20.64
C THR A 141 1.21 -0.47 21.67
N ARG A 142 0.07 -1.01 21.22
CA ARG A 142 -1.01 -1.56 22.05
C ARG A 142 -0.94 -3.07 22.15
#